data_AF-A0A356WY54-F1
#
_entry.id   AF-A0A356WY54-F1
#
_cell.length_a   1.000
_cell.length_b   1.000
_cell.length_c   1.000
_cell.angle_alpha   90.00
_cell.angle_beta   90.00
_cell.angle_gamma   90.00
#
_symmetry.space_group_name_H-M   'P 1'
#
loop_
_entity.id
_entity.type
_entity.pdbx_description
1 polymer ?
#
loop_
_entity_poly.entity_id
_entity_poly.type
_entity_poly.pdbx_seq_one_letter_code
_entity_poly.pdbx_strand_id
1 'polypeptide(L)'
;GCNVQFAMEPGSDRLVAIEINPRVSRSSALASKATGYPIAKVATKLAVGYTLDELKNQITGTTSACFEPSIDYVVCKIPRFNFDKFPGVDEELSTQMKAVGEVMSIGRNFPEALNKAWQS
;
A
#
# COMPACT_ATOMS: atom_id res chain seq x y z
N GLY A 1 13.58 -0.01 -0.48
CA GLY A 1 12.24 0.46 -0.06
C GLY A 1 11.93 -0.08 1.31
N CYS A 2 11.33 0.72 2.18
CA CYS A 2 10.87 0.32 3.51
C CYS A 2 9.40 0.71 3.70
N ASN A 3 8.78 0.19 4.75
CA ASN A 3 7.46 0.63 5.21
C ASN A 3 7.55 1.02 6.68
N VAL A 4 7.02 2.20 7.02
CA VAL A 4 7.00 2.74 8.38
C VAL A 4 5.55 2.89 8.82
N GLN A 5 5.25 2.53 10.06
CA GLN A 5 3.90 2.60 10.63
C GLN A 5 3.87 3.55 11.83
N PHE A 6 2.78 4.30 11.95
CA PHE A 6 2.57 5.28 13.02
C PHE A 6 1.14 5.15 13.59
N ALA A 7 0.96 5.59 14.84
CA ALA A 7 -0.33 5.86 15.46
C ALA A 7 -0.46 7.37 15.72
N MET A 8 -1.61 7.96 15.39
CA MET A 8 -1.93 9.37 15.61
C MET A 8 -3.12 9.48 16.56
N GLU A 9 -3.00 10.27 17.62
CA GLU A 9 -4.10 10.52 18.55
C GLU A 9 -5.09 11.55 17.97
N PRO A 10 -6.37 11.19 17.75
CA PRO A 10 -7.34 12.09 17.15
C PRO A 10 -7.53 13.39 17.96
N GLY A 11 -7.51 14.53 17.28
CA GLY A 11 -7.68 15.84 17.92
C GLY A 11 -6.43 16.41 18.59
N SER A 12 -5.28 15.75 18.45
CA SER A 12 -3.98 16.25 18.91
C SER A 12 -2.90 16.06 17.85
N ASP A 13 -1.73 16.65 18.05
CA ASP A 13 -0.54 16.44 17.20
C ASP A 13 0.34 15.28 17.68
N ARG A 14 -0.15 14.44 18.60
CA ARG A 14 0.63 13.33 19.15
C ARG A 14 0.73 12.18 18.15
N LEU A 15 1.94 11.99 17.63
CA LEU A 15 2.31 10.90 16.73
C LEU A 15 3.29 9.92 17.41
N VAL A 16 3.02 8.63 17.30
CA VAL A 16 3.85 7.55 17.87
C VAL A 16 4.30 6.60 16.76
N ALA A 17 5.61 6.35 16.65
CA ALA A 17 6.13 5.32 15.73
C ALA A 17 5.83 3.92 16.28
N ILE A 18 5.31 3.04 15.41
CA ILE A 18 4.98 1.66 15.78
C ILE A 18 6.13 0.72 15.38
N GLU A 19 6.45 0.67 14.08
CA GLU A 19 7.50 -0.21 13.57
C GLU A 19 8.06 0.28 12.22
N ILE A 20 9.19 -0.32 11.83
CA ILE A 20 9.75 -0.22 10.49
C ILE A 20 9.99 -1.62 9.93
N ASN A 21 9.55 -1.83 8.70
CA ASN A 21 9.86 -3.01 7.89
C ASN A 21 10.92 -2.62 6.85
N PRO A 22 12.21 -2.97 7.05
CA PRO A 22 13.31 -2.54 6.16
C PRO A 22 13.39 -3.39 4.89
N ARG A 23 12.25 -3.61 4.23
CA ARG A 23 12.10 -4.40 3.02
C ARG A 23 10.84 -4.00 2.27
N VAL A 24 10.69 -4.54 1.06
CA VAL A 24 9.39 -4.54 0.39
C VAL A 24 8.37 -5.34 1.21
N SER A 25 7.13 -4.89 1.18
CA SER A 25 6.00 -5.42 1.94
C SER A 25 4.74 -5.52 1.08
N ARG A 26 3.70 -6.16 1.61
CA ARG A 26 2.35 -6.13 1.01
C ARG A 26 1.88 -4.70 0.76
N SER A 27 2.14 -3.78 1.70
CA SER A 27 1.86 -2.35 1.55
C SER A 27 2.66 -1.69 0.43
N SER A 28 3.93 -2.08 0.22
CA SER A 28 4.70 -1.55 -0.92
C SER A 28 4.16 -2.03 -2.27
N ALA A 29 3.64 -3.25 -2.34
CA ALA A 29 2.98 -3.76 -3.55
C ALA A 29 1.68 -3.00 -3.82
N LEU A 30 0.85 -2.79 -2.79
CA LEU A 30 -0.36 -1.96 -2.87
C LEU A 30 -0.02 -0.53 -3.32
N ALA A 31 0.95 0.13 -2.68
CA ALA A 31 1.37 1.48 -3.03
C ALA A 31 1.89 1.57 -4.47
N SER A 32 2.61 0.55 -4.95
CA SER A 32 3.08 0.49 -6.33
C SER A 32 1.93 0.39 -7.33
N LYS A 33 0.86 -0.34 -6.98
CA LYS A 33 -0.36 -0.39 -7.81
C LYS A 33 -1.18 0.90 -7.71
N ALA A 34 -1.26 1.48 -6.52
CA ALA A 34 -2.02 2.70 -6.27
C ALA A 34 -1.44 3.93 -6.97
N THR A 35 -0.11 4.02 -7.09
CA THR A 35 0.57 5.18 -7.67
C THR A 35 1.10 4.91 -9.08
N GLY A 36 1.18 3.64 -9.46
CA GLY A 36 1.93 3.19 -10.64
C GLY A 36 3.46 3.23 -10.46
N TYR A 37 3.98 3.74 -9.35
CA TYR A 37 5.42 3.81 -9.09
C TYR A 37 5.97 2.40 -8.74
N PRO A 38 6.91 1.83 -9.52
CA PRO A 38 7.32 0.45 -9.33
C PRO A 38 8.38 0.29 -8.22
N ILE A 39 7.98 0.38 -6.95
CA ILE A 39 8.87 0.45 -5.76
C ILE A 39 9.91 -0.68 -5.76
N ALA A 40 9.49 -1.92 -5.97
CA ALA A 40 10.41 -3.07 -5.96
C ALA A 40 11.47 -2.95 -7.07
N LYS A 41 11.08 -2.54 -8.28
CA LYS A 41 11.97 -2.38 -9.44
C LYS A 41 13.00 -1.28 -9.21
N VAL A 42 12.55 -0.14 -8.69
CA VAL A 42 13.42 0.99 -8.32
C VAL A 42 14.37 0.56 -7.20
N ALA A 43 13.86 -0.07 -6.14
CA ALA A 43 14.65 -0.52 -5.01
C ALA A 43 15.78 -1.49 -5.42
N THR A 44 15.53 -2.41 -6.36
CA THR A 44 16.58 -3.31 -6.88
C THR A 44 17.67 -2.55 -7.63
N LYS A 45 17.33 -1.50 -8.37
CA LYS A 45 18.32 -0.66 -9.06
C LYS A 45 19.15 0.16 -8.07
N LEU A 46 18.51 0.74 -7.06
CA LEU A 46 19.22 1.43 -5.98
C LEU A 46 20.20 0.50 -5.26
N ALA A 47 19.82 -0.76 -5.04
CA ALA A 47 20.68 -1.74 -4.37
C ALA A 47 21.97 -2.07 -5.13
N VAL A 48 22.04 -1.79 -6.43
CA VAL A 48 23.26 -1.99 -7.26
C VAL A 48 23.96 -0.67 -7.58
N GLY A 49 23.65 0.41 -6.84
CA GLY A 49 24.41 1.66 -6.88
C GLY A 49 23.80 2.79 -7.72
N TYR A 50 22.63 2.59 -8.34
CA TYR A 50 21.92 3.69 -9.00
C TYR A 50 21.37 4.69 -7.98
N THR A 51 21.19 5.94 -8.40
CA THR A 51 20.43 6.95 -7.66
C THR A 51 19.04 7.16 -8.26
N LEU A 52 18.13 7.83 -7.55
CA LEU A 52 16.74 8.00 -8.01
C LEU A 52 16.63 8.89 -9.26
N ASP A 53 17.50 9.88 -9.41
CA ASP A 53 17.54 10.82 -10.53
C ASP A 53 18.05 10.19 -11.83
N GLU A 54 18.91 9.17 -11.74
CA GLU A 54 19.39 8.38 -12.88
C GLU A 54 18.31 7.46 -13.47
N LEU A 55 17.32 7.08 -12.66
CA LEU A 55 16.30 6.12 -13.05
C LEU A 55 15.14 6.84 -13.74
N LYS A 56 14.78 6.41 -14.94
CA LYS A 56 13.66 6.99 -15.70
C LYS A 56 12.30 6.52 -15.16
N ASN A 57 11.36 7.45 -14.99
CA ASN A 57 9.97 7.14 -14.68
C ASN A 57 9.31 6.40 -15.85
N GLN A 58 8.84 5.18 -15.61
CA GLN A 58 8.32 4.31 -16.64
C GLN A 58 6.92 4.69 -17.13
N ILE A 59 6.17 5.47 -16.34
CA ILE A 59 4.81 5.89 -16.70
C ILE A 59 4.84 7.10 -17.60
N THR A 60 5.53 8.16 -17.16
CA THR A 60 5.58 9.42 -17.91
C THR A 60 6.60 9.40 -19.03
N GLY A 61 7.68 8.62 -18.88
CA GLY A 61 8.75 8.52 -19.87
C GLY A 61 9.56 9.82 -20.07
N THR A 62 9.29 10.86 -19.29
CA THR A 62 9.90 12.19 -19.44
C THR A 62 10.53 12.70 -18.13
N THR A 63 10.20 12.08 -17.00
CA THR A 63 10.74 12.43 -15.67
C THR A 63 11.61 11.30 -15.10
N SER A 64 12.35 11.57 -14.03
CA SER A 64 13.11 10.56 -13.28
C SER A 64 12.23 9.87 -12.22
N ALA A 65 12.77 8.87 -11.53
CA ALA A 65 12.15 8.20 -10.39
C ALA A 65 12.29 9.02 -9.08
N CYS A 66 12.98 10.16 -9.13
CA CYS A 66 13.16 11.09 -8.01
C CYS A 66 11.99 12.06 -7.91
N PHE A 67 10.82 11.57 -7.52
CA PHE A 67 9.62 12.38 -7.30
C PHE A 67 8.66 11.68 -6.33
N GLU A 68 7.71 12.45 -5.81
CA GLU A 68 6.57 11.91 -5.07
C GLU A 68 5.35 11.83 -6.01
N PRO A 69 4.76 10.64 -6.21
CA PRO A 69 3.58 10.50 -7.04
C PRO A 69 2.39 11.32 -6.52
N SER A 70 1.73 12.04 -7.40
CA SER A 70 0.43 12.66 -7.14
C SER A 70 -0.67 11.86 -7.82
N ILE A 71 -1.77 11.63 -7.12
CA ILE A 71 -2.93 10.88 -7.61
C ILE A 71 -4.18 11.77 -7.61
N ASP A 72 -4.98 11.67 -8.65
CA ASP A 72 -6.25 12.39 -8.86
C ASP A 72 -7.47 11.47 -8.69
N TYR A 73 -7.30 10.43 -7.87
CA TYR A 73 -8.29 9.41 -7.55
C TYR A 73 -8.06 8.85 -6.14
N VAL A 74 -9.05 8.10 -5.65
CA VAL A 74 -9.03 7.38 -4.38
C VAL A 74 -8.81 5.89 -4.65
N VAL A 75 -7.93 5.27 -3.86
CA VAL A 75 -7.73 3.83 -3.84
C VAL A 75 -8.33 3.25 -2.57
N CYS A 76 -9.12 2.19 -2.68
CA CYS A 76 -9.63 1.44 -1.54
C CYS A 76 -9.07 0.02 -1.56
N LYS A 77 -8.67 -0.48 -0.39
CA LYS A 77 -8.25 -1.88 -0.19
C LYS A 77 -9.16 -2.53 0.83
N ILE A 78 -9.67 -3.72 0.52
CA ILE A 78 -10.46 -4.53 1.45
C ILE A 78 -9.79 -5.91 1.61
N PRO A 79 -9.53 -6.39 2.84
CA PRO A 79 -9.04 -7.74 3.07
C PRO A 79 -10.12 -8.80 2.78
N ARG A 80 -9.71 -9.96 2.29
CA ARG A 80 -10.59 -11.13 2.09
C ARG A 80 -10.36 -12.16 3.18
N PHE A 81 -11.45 -12.63 3.77
CA PHE A 81 -11.48 -13.70 4.77
C PHE A 81 -12.22 -14.91 4.22
N ASN A 82 -11.92 -16.09 4.76
CA ASN A 82 -12.57 -17.35 4.43
C ASN A 82 -12.88 -18.14 5.72
N PHE A 83 -13.53 -17.51 6.71
CA PHE A 83 -13.82 -18.13 8.00
C PHE A 83 -14.70 -19.38 7.90
N ASP A 84 -15.60 -19.44 6.91
CA ASP A 84 -16.45 -20.61 6.63
C ASP A 84 -15.67 -21.91 6.41
N LYS A 85 -14.38 -21.82 6.02
CA LYS A 85 -13.50 -23.00 5.84
C LYS A 85 -12.89 -23.51 7.14
N PHE A 86 -13.06 -22.80 8.26
CA PHE A 86 -12.44 -23.09 9.55
C PHE A 86 -13.46 -23.05 10.70
N PRO A 87 -14.34 -24.07 10.82
CA PRO A 87 -15.35 -24.11 11.88
C PRO A 87 -14.72 -24.06 13.28
N GLY A 88 -15.31 -23.26 14.18
CA GLY A 88 -14.83 -23.11 15.57
C GLY A 88 -13.62 -22.19 15.73
N VAL A 89 -13.17 -21.53 14.66
CA VAL A 89 -12.16 -20.47 14.76
C VAL A 89 -12.79 -19.21 15.36
N ASP A 90 -12.00 -18.47 16.12
CA ASP A 90 -12.34 -17.12 16.51
C ASP A 90 -12.27 -16.19 15.27
N GLU A 91 -13.39 -15.53 14.96
CA GLU A 91 -13.52 -14.60 13.83
C GLU A 91 -13.18 -13.14 14.21
N GLU A 92 -12.96 -12.84 15.49
CA GLU A 92 -12.67 -11.49 15.96
C GLU A 92 -11.34 -10.97 15.40
N LEU A 93 -11.34 -9.74 14.88
CA LEU A 93 -10.12 -9.15 14.30
C LEU A 93 -9.21 -8.63 15.40
N SER A 94 -7.93 -8.99 15.32
CA SER A 94 -6.89 -8.55 16.26
C SER A 94 -5.66 -8.04 15.50
N THR A 95 -4.55 -7.81 16.21
CA THR A 95 -3.26 -7.46 15.60
C THR A 95 -2.67 -8.61 14.77
N GLN A 96 -3.16 -9.84 14.96
CA GLN A 96 -2.76 -11.00 14.17
C GLN A 96 -3.57 -11.09 12.87
N MET A 97 -2.87 -11.21 11.74
CA MET A 97 -3.50 -11.30 10.43
C MET A 97 -4.26 -12.62 10.24
N LYS A 98 -5.58 -12.53 10.01
CA LYS A 98 -6.47 -13.66 9.64
C LYS A 98 -6.91 -13.64 8.16
N ALA A 99 -6.64 -12.56 7.43
CA ALA A 99 -7.02 -12.42 6.03
C ALA A 99 -6.17 -13.32 5.10
N VAL A 100 -6.81 -13.94 4.10
CA VAL A 100 -6.17 -14.84 3.13
C VAL A 100 -5.85 -14.15 1.81
N GLY A 101 -6.41 -12.96 1.58
CA GLY A 101 -6.20 -12.17 0.38
C GLY A 101 -6.63 -10.72 0.57
N GLU A 102 -6.59 -9.96 -0.51
CA GLU A 102 -7.00 -8.55 -0.54
C GLU A 102 -7.45 -8.17 -1.94
N VAL A 103 -8.44 -7.26 -2.02
CA VAL A 103 -8.83 -6.58 -3.25
C VAL A 103 -8.46 -5.11 -3.17
N MET A 104 -8.17 -4.52 -4.32
CA MET A 104 -7.90 -3.10 -4.50
C MET A 104 -8.81 -2.55 -5.59
N SER A 105 -9.41 -1.38 -5.35
CA SER A 105 -10.23 -0.65 -6.32
C SER A 105 -9.74 0.79 -6.47
N ILE A 106 -10.16 1.43 -7.56
CA ILE A 106 -9.89 2.84 -7.86
C ILE A 106 -11.21 3.54 -8.21
N GLY A 107 -11.45 4.71 -7.61
CA GLY A 107 -12.60 5.58 -7.88
C GLY A 107 -12.21 7.06 -7.82
N ARG A 108 -13.01 7.94 -8.42
CA ARG A 108 -12.80 9.40 -8.38
C ARG A 108 -13.16 10.00 -7.03
N ASN A 109 -13.92 9.28 -6.21
CA ASN A 109 -14.24 9.64 -4.85
C ASN A 109 -14.30 8.38 -3.96
N PHE A 110 -14.35 8.59 -2.65
CA PHE A 110 -14.35 7.51 -1.67
C PHE A 110 -15.55 6.55 -1.80
N PRO A 111 -16.82 7.02 -1.91
CA PRO A 111 -17.96 6.11 -2.11
C PRO A 111 -17.83 5.21 -3.34
N GLU A 112 -17.35 5.75 -4.46
CA GLU A 112 -17.12 4.98 -5.68
C GLU A 112 -16.05 3.89 -5.47
N ALA A 113 -14.89 4.26 -4.92
CA ALA A 113 -13.80 3.32 -4.66
C ALA A 113 -14.26 2.22 -3.69
N LEU A 114 -14.91 2.59 -2.59
CA LEU A 114 -15.39 1.64 -1.59
C LEU A 114 -16.41 0.66 -2.18
N ASN A 115 -17.42 1.16 -2.91
CA ASN A 115 -18.44 0.30 -3.51
C ASN A 115 -17.84 -0.70 -4.51
N LYS A 116 -16.88 -0.27 -5.33
CA LYS A 116 -16.16 -1.18 -6.24
C LYS A 116 -15.39 -2.27 -5.51
N ALA A 117 -14.72 -1.91 -4.41
CA ALA A 117 -13.98 -2.89 -3.60
C ALA A 117 -14.92 -3.88 -2.91
N TRP A 118 -16.09 -3.42 -2.45
CA TRP A 118 -17.06 -4.25 -1.74
C TRP A 118 -17.76 -5.29 -2.63
N GLN A 119 -17.90 -4.98 -3.92
CA GLN A 119 -18.51 -5.88 -4.90
C GLN A 119 -17.57 -7.00 -5.38
N SER A 120 -16.30 -6.98 -4.96
CA SER A 120 -15.27 -7.93 -5.39
C SER A 120 -15.09 -9.09 -4.40
#